data_AF-K1SN77-F1
#
_entry.id   AF-K1SN77-F1
#
_cell.length_a   1.000
_cell.length_b   1.000
_cell.length_c   1.000
_cell.angle_alpha   90.00
_cell.angle_beta   90.00
_cell.angle_gamma   90.00
#
_symmetry.space_group_name_H-M   'P 1'
#
loop_
_entity.id
_entity.type
_entity.pdbx_description
1 polymer ?
#
loop_
_entity_poly.entity_id
_entity_poly.type
_entity_poly.pdbx_seq_one_letter_code
_entity_poly.pdbx_strand_id
1 'polypeptide(L)'
;MKKESFIYSTLTIGGSKEQVNEVMKYICDDIYDIGSIDLNKICAVPVHLNIGPDDEVSCGEKLYRHYLDLVPYPTEEEEENFLAVLSRADQRRFLLGKMAVLNRKEYGYPTYTGWCTEHWGTDENVISFEECNENSIA
;
A
#
# COMPACT_ATOMS: atom_id res chain seq x y z
N MET A 1 15.98 -18.59 -12.74
CA MET A 1 15.96 -17.76 -11.52
C MET A 1 16.25 -16.33 -11.92
N LYS A 2 15.32 -15.39 -11.72
CA LYS A 2 15.65 -13.97 -11.80
C LYS A 2 16.64 -13.68 -10.67
N LYS A 3 17.72 -12.97 -10.97
CA LYS A 3 18.68 -12.54 -9.95
C LYS A 3 18.00 -11.43 -9.16
N GLU A 4 17.65 -11.68 -7.91
CA GLU A 4 17.20 -10.62 -7.02
C GLU A 4 18.37 -9.65 -6.83
N SER A 5 18.11 -8.37 -7.08
CA SER A 5 19.07 -7.28 -6.96
C SER A 5 18.64 -6.48 -5.75
N PHE A 6 19.35 -6.60 -4.64
CA PHE A 6 19.09 -5.81 -3.44
C PHE A 6 19.71 -4.42 -3.58
N ILE A 7 19.01 -3.42 -3.08
CA ILE A 7 19.52 -2.06 -2.93
C ILE A 7 19.88 -1.89 -1.45
N TYR A 8 21.14 -1.53 -1.19
CA TYR A 8 21.60 -1.19 0.15
C TYR A 8 21.67 0.33 0.26
N SER A 9 21.19 0.88 1.37
CA SER A 9 21.17 2.32 1.63
C SER A 9 21.56 2.58 3.06
N THR A 10 22.50 3.51 3.28
CA THR A 10 22.89 3.90 4.64
C THR A 10 22.04 5.08 5.12
N LEU A 11 21.38 4.90 6.26
CA LEU A 11 20.72 5.98 7.00
C LEU A 11 21.59 6.39 8.18
N THR A 12 21.97 7.67 8.24
CA THR A 12 22.70 8.25 9.38
C THR A 12 21.80 9.27 10.07
N ILE A 13 21.59 9.09 11.37
CA ILE A 13 20.76 9.99 12.19
C ILE A 13 21.69 10.79 13.12
N GLY A 14 21.66 12.11 12.99
CA GLY A 14 22.44 13.01 13.85
C GLY A 14 21.63 13.48 15.06
N GLY A 15 22.17 13.32 16.27
CA GLY A 15 21.54 13.79 17.51
C GLY A 15 22.27 13.31 18.76
N SER A 16 21.71 13.59 19.94
CA SER A 16 22.12 12.89 21.17
C SER A 16 21.71 11.42 21.11
N LYS A 17 22.33 10.58 21.95
CA LYS A 17 21.99 9.14 22.02
C LYS A 17 20.50 8.91 22.31
N GLU A 18 19.90 9.74 23.15
CA GLU A 18 18.49 9.68 23.50
C GLU A 18 17.62 10.04 22.28
N GLN A 19 17.95 11.12 21.57
CA GLN A 19 17.23 11.54 20.37
C GLN A 19 17.31 10.49 19.26
N VAL A 20 18.48 9.92 19.01
CA VAL A 20 18.68 8.85 18.02
C VAL A 20 17.83 7.63 18.39
N ASN A 21 17.86 7.21 19.66
CA ASN A 21 17.04 6.08 20.12
C ASN A 21 15.53 6.33 20.00
N GLU A 22 15.07 7.56 20.25
CA GLU A 22 13.66 7.93 20.07
C GLU A 22 13.23 7.82 18.60
N VAL A 23 14.04 8.37 17.67
CA VAL A 23 13.76 8.27 16.23
C VAL A 23 13.77 6.82 15.77
N MET A 24 14.81 6.06 16.13
CA MET A 24 14.94 4.64 15.75
C MET A 24 13.76 3.81 16.22
N LYS A 25 13.28 4.03 17.45
CA LYS A 25 12.08 3.35 17.98
C LYS A 25 10.80 3.81 17.30
N TYR A 26 10.70 5.09 16.97
CA TYR A 26 9.52 5.63 16.32
C TYR A 26 9.31 5.03 14.93
N ILE A 27 10.37 4.94 14.12
CA ILE A 27 10.28 4.42 12.75
C ILE A 27 10.40 2.88 12.67
N CYS A 28 10.74 2.19 13.76
CA CYS A 28 10.87 0.74 13.81
C CYS A 28 9.57 0.06 13.36
N ASP A 29 9.67 -1.02 12.60
CA ASP A 29 8.51 -1.87 12.34
C ASP A 29 8.10 -2.58 13.64
N ASP A 30 6.79 -2.66 13.92
CA ASP A 30 6.28 -3.22 15.18
C ASP A 30 6.50 -4.74 15.29
N ILE A 31 6.80 -5.42 14.18
CA ILE A 31 7.02 -6.86 14.10
C ILE A 31 8.50 -7.22 14.23
N TYR A 32 9.40 -6.31 13.84
CA TYR A 32 10.83 -6.56 13.72
C TYR A 32 11.65 -5.78 14.76
N ASP A 33 12.96 -6.04 14.79
CA ASP A 33 13.88 -5.41 15.74
C ASP A 33 14.24 -3.97 15.34
N ILE A 34 14.77 -3.23 16.31
CA ILE A 34 15.31 -1.86 16.13
C ILE A 34 16.36 -1.87 15.02
N GLY A 35 16.11 -1.08 13.98
CA GLY A 35 16.88 -1.03 12.74
C GLY A 35 16.04 -1.38 11.51
N SER A 36 14.91 -2.07 11.71
CA SER A 36 13.83 -2.11 10.71
C SER A 36 13.19 -0.72 10.56
N ILE A 37 12.57 -0.47 9.41
CA ILE A 37 11.89 0.79 9.12
C ILE A 37 10.50 0.51 8.57
N ASP A 38 9.47 0.94 9.31
CA ASP A 38 8.11 1.06 8.82
C ASP A 38 7.91 2.40 8.13
N LEU A 39 7.86 2.37 6.80
CA LEU A 39 7.73 3.56 5.97
C LEU A 39 6.36 4.23 6.14
N ASN A 40 5.35 3.52 6.63
CA ASN A 40 4.07 4.13 6.98
C ASN A 40 4.17 5.11 8.16
N LYS A 41 5.12 4.91 9.08
CA LYS A 41 5.34 5.83 10.21
C LYS A 41 6.00 7.13 9.77
N ILE A 42 6.61 7.16 8.58
CA ILE A 42 7.27 8.33 7.99
C ILE A 42 6.36 9.01 6.96
N CYS A 43 5.86 8.25 5.99
CA CYS A 43 5.01 8.71 4.91
C CYS A 43 3.84 7.72 4.74
N ALA A 44 2.80 7.91 5.55
CA ALA A 44 1.68 6.98 5.63
C ALA A 44 0.93 6.83 4.31
N VAL A 45 0.69 5.57 3.91
CA VAL A 45 -0.21 5.28 2.78
C VAL A 45 -1.64 5.63 3.19
N PRO A 46 -2.42 6.28 2.31
CA PRO A 46 -3.86 6.40 2.50
C PRO A 46 -4.51 5.02 2.74
N VAL A 47 -5.24 4.87 3.83
CA VAL A 47 -5.83 3.57 4.24
C VAL A 47 -6.68 2.92 3.14
N HIS A 48 -7.33 3.71 2.29
CA HIS A 48 -8.15 3.23 1.18
C HIS A 48 -7.33 2.51 0.10
N LEU A 49 -6.04 2.84 -0.03
CA LEU A 49 -5.12 2.19 -0.96
C LEU A 49 -4.61 0.85 -0.43
N ASN A 50 -4.86 0.50 0.83
CA ASN A 50 -4.44 -0.78 1.44
C ASN A 50 -5.27 -1.98 0.92
N ILE A 51 -5.30 -2.11 -0.40
CA ILE A 51 -5.78 -3.27 -1.15
C ILE A 51 -4.61 -3.78 -1.99
N GLY A 52 -4.37 -5.09 -1.93
CA GLY A 52 -3.25 -5.72 -2.65
C GLY A 52 -3.39 -5.62 -4.17
N PRO A 53 -2.29 -5.54 -4.94
CA PRO A 53 -2.30 -5.51 -6.39
C PRO A 53 -2.58 -6.90 -6.99
N ASP A 54 -3.75 -7.48 -6.69
CA ASP A 54 -4.05 -8.85 -7.09
C ASP A 54 -4.87 -8.90 -8.39
N ASP A 55 -4.85 -10.07 -9.05
CA ASP A 55 -5.67 -10.35 -10.24
C ASP A 55 -7.16 -10.06 -10.00
N GLU A 56 -7.63 -10.24 -8.77
CA GLU A 56 -9.02 -9.97 -8.38
C GLU A 56 -9.37 -8.48 -8.39
N VAL A 57 -8.43 -7.61 -8.02
CA VAL A 57 -8.62 -6.15 -8.10
C VAL A 57 -8.66 -5.73 -9.57
N SER A 58 -7.77 -6.26 -10.39
CA SER A 58 -7.75 -5.97 -11.84
C SER A 58 -9.02 -6.47 -12.55
N CYS A 59 -9.51 -7.66 -12.20
CA CYS A 59 -10.79 -8.17 -12.71
C CYS A 59 -11.97 -7.35 -12.18
N GLY A 60 -11.92 -6.97 -10.90
CA GLY A 60 -12.90 -6.10 -10.26
C GLY A 60 -13.00 -4.74 -10.92
N GLU A 61 -11.88 -4.08 -11.20
CA GLU A 61 -11.85 -2.76 -11.83
C GLU A 61 -12.52 -2.80 -13.21
N LYS A 62 -12.28 -3.87 -14.00
CA LYS A 62 -12.97 -4.07 -15.29
C LYS A 62 -14.47 -4.27 -15.11
N LEU A 63 -14.88 -5.09 -14.13
CA LEU A 63 -16.29 -5.36 -13.84
C LEU A 63 -17.02 -4.07 -13.42
N TYR A 64 -16.44 -3.29 -12.50
CA TYR A 64 -17.05 -2.05 -12.02
C TYR A 64 -17.13 -0.99 -13.12
N ARG A 65 -16.08 -0.83 -13.94
CA ARG A 65 -16.13 0.07 -15.10
C ARG A 65 -17.21 -0.33 -16.10
N HIS A 66 -17.36 -1.62 -16.38
CA HIS A 66 -18.43 -2.10 -17.26
C HIS A 66 -19.82 -1.80 -16.70
N TYR A 67 -20.00 -1.94 -15.38
CA TYR A 67 -21.23 -1.53 -14.71
C TYR A 67 -21.50 -0.02 -14.88
N LEU A 68 -20.50 0.84 -14.71
CA LEU A 68 -20.63 2.28 -14.92
C LEU A 68 -20.93 2.67 -16.38
N ASP A 69 -20.49 1.87 -17.36
CA ASP A 69 -20.83 2.07 -18.77
C ASP A 69 -22.32 1.77 -19.04
N LEU A 70 -22.90 0.81 -18.32
CA LEU A 70 -24.32 0.42 -18.43
C LEU A 70 -25.25 1.33 -17.64
N VAL A 71 -24.80 1.77 -16.46
CA VAL A 71 -25.54 2.63 -15.54
C VAL A 71 -24.68 3.84 -15.20
N PRO A 72 -24.68 4.89 -16.06
CA PRO A 72 -23.94 6.10 -15.78
C PRO A 72 -24.51 6.80 -14.54
N TYR A 73 -23.65 7.06 -13.55
CA TYR A 73 -24.02 7.68 -12.27
C TYR A 73 -25.03 6.85 -11.45
N PRO A 74 -24.67 5.62 -11.08
CA PRO A 74 -25.57 4.75 -10.33
C PRO A 74 -25.88 5.36 -8.96
N THR A 75 -27.13 5.19 -8.56
CA THR A 75 -27.55 5.38 -7.16
C THR A 75 -27.04 4.23 -6.29
N GLU A 76 -27.01 4.42 -4.97
CA GLU A 76 -26.66 3.35 -4.03
C GLU A 76 -27.60 2.14 -4.18
N GLU A 77 -28.89 2.38 -4.38
CA GLU A 77 -29.90 1.32 -4.57
C GLU A 77 -29.67 0.51 -5.85
N GLU A 78 -29.32 1.15 -6.96
CA GLU A 78 -28.99 0.46 -8.21
C GLU A 78 -27.73 -0.41 -8.08
N GLU A 79 -26.76 0.04 -7.29
CA GLU A 79 -25.53 -0.71 -7.04
C GLU A 79 -25.80 -1.91 -6.13
N GLU A 80 -26.60 -1.72 -5.07
CA GLU A 80 -27.03 -2.81 -4.17
C GLU A 80 -27.84 -3.88 -4.91
N ASN A 81 -28.76 -3.46 -5.78
CA ASN A 81 -29.56 -4.37 -6.61
C ASN A 81 -28.67 -5.16 -7.59
N PHE A 82 -27.66 -4.52 -8.18
CA PHE A 82 -26.69 -5.21 -9.04
C PHE A 82 -25.83 -6.20 -8.24
N LEU A 83 -25.31 -5.79 -7.08
CA LEU A 83 -24.55 -6.66 -6.18
C LEU A 83 -25.36 -7.90 -5.76
N ALA A 84 -26.66 -7.75 -5.50
CA ALA A 84 -27.53 -8.84 -5.05
C ALA A 84 -27.69 -9.98 -6.08
N VAL A 85 -27.53 -9.70 -7.38
CA VAL A 85 -27.64 -10.71 -8.44
C VAL A 85 -26.30 -11.38 -8.80
N LEU A 86 -25.19 -10.85 -8.30
CA LEU A 86 -23.85 -11.41 -8.54
C LEU A 86 -23.58 -12.65 -7.67
N SER A 87 -22.68 -13.51 -8.15
CA SER A 87 -22.10 -14.57 -7.31
C SER A 87 -21.29 -13.97 -6.16
N ARG A 88 -21.11 -14.69 -5.04
CA ARG A 88 -20.30 -14.20 -3.92
C ARG A 88 -18.87 -13.80 -4.32
N ALA A 89 -18.28 -14.53 -5.26
CA ALA A 89 -16.95 -14.21 -5.79
C ALA A 89 -16.97 -12.88 -6.57
N ASP A 90 -18.00 -12.67 -7.40
CA ASP A 90 -18.12 -11.46 -8.21
C ASP A 90 -18.57 -10.26 -7.39
N GLN A 91 -19.35 -10.44 -6.32
CA GLN A 91 -19.62 -9.39 -5.33
C GLN A 91 -18.32 -8.86 -4.73
N ARG A 92 -17.43 -9.75 -4.28
CA ARG A 92 -16.13 -9.35 -3.74
C ARG A 92 -15.28 -8.61 -4.78
N ARG A 93 -15.21 -9.12 -6.01
CA ARG A 93 -14.49 -8.44 -7.11
C ARG A 93 -15.10 -7.08 -7.43
N PHE A 94 -16.42 -6.97 -7.47
CA PHE A 94 -17.11 -5.73 -7.74
C PHE A 94 -16.78 -4.66 -6.70
N LEU A 95 -16.82 -5.00 -5.41
CA LEU A 95 -16.47 -4.09 -4.32
C LEU A 95 -14.98 -3.67 -4.37
N LEU A 96 -14.06 -4.61 -4.62
CA LEU A 96 -12.64 -4.29 -4.83
C LEU A 96 -12.43 -3.38 -6.05
N GLY A 97 -13.18 -3.63 -7.13
CA GLY A 97 -13.17 -2.82 -8.34
C GLY A 97 -13.66 -1.40 -8.11
N LYS A 98 -14.76 -1.24 -7.36
CA LYS A 98 -15.26 0.05 -6.91
C LYS A 98 -14.19 0.81 -6.15
N MET A 99 -13.58 0.18 -5.15
CA MET A 99 -12.49 0.79 -4.38
C MET A 99 -11.35 1.23 -5.29
N ALA A 100 -10.87 0.37 -6.20
CA ALA A 100 -9.79 0.72 -7.13
C ALA A 100 -10.11 1.90 -8.05
N VAL A 101 -11.34 1.97 -8.59
CA VAL A 101 -11.77 3.09 -9.45
C VAL A 101 -11.86 4.39 -8.65
N LEU A 102 -12.43 4.35 -7.44
CA LEU A 102 -12.55 5.53 -6.58
C LEU A 102 -11.18 6.00 -6.08
N ASN A 103 -10.34 5.08 -5.64
CA ASN A 103 -8.97 5.34 -5.23
C ASN A 103 -8.18 6.03 -6.34
N ARG A 104 -8.29 5.54 -7.58
CA ARG A 104 -7.60 6.16 -8.72
C ARG A 104 -8.07 7.59 -8.97
N LYS A 105 -9.35 7.87 -8.78
CA LYS A 105 -9.92 9.21 -8.92
C LYS A 105 -9.44 10.17 -7.83
N GLU A 106 -9.32 9.68 -6.59
CA GLU A 106 -8.97 10.50 -5.42
C GLU A 106 -7.45 10.67 -5.25
N TYR A 107 -6.70 9.57 -5.36
CA TYR A 107 -5.26 9.51 -5.08
C TYR A 107 -4.38 9.38 -6.32
N GLY A 108 -4.96 9.11 -7.50
CA GLY A 108 -4.20 8.79 -8.72
C GLY A 108 -3.79 7.31 -8.83
N TYR A 109 -3.93 6.54 -7.76
CA TYR A 109 -3.51 5.14 -7.65
C TYR A 109 -4.70 4.22 -7.36
N PRO A 110 -4.77 3.02 -7.95
CA PRO A 110 -5.82 2.07 -7.62
C PRO A 110 -5.54 1.32 -6.30
N THR A 111 -4.27 1.07 -6.01
CA THR A 111 -3.79 0.17 -4.96
C THR A 111 -2.51 0.73 -4.31
N TYR A 112 -2.09 0.08 -3.23
CA TYR A 112 -0.93 0.39 -2.41
C TYR A 112 0.38 0.47 -3.21
N THR A 113 0.68 -0.55 -4.03
CA THR A 113 2.00 -0.74 -4.66
C THR A 113 2.46 0.45 -5.50
N GLY A 114 1.56 0.98 -6.34
CA GLY A 114 1.91 2.12 -7.19
C GLY A 114 2.21 3.38 -6.40
N TRP A 115 1.44 3.63 -5.34
CA TRP A 115 1.64 4.78 -4.47
C TRP A 115 2.97 4.67 -3.71
N CYS A 116 3.23 3.50 -3.10
CA CYS A 116 4.47 3.25 -2.36
C CYS A 116 5.70 3.34 -3.26
N THR A 117 5.66 2.73 -4.45
CA THR A 117 6.79 2.82 -5.40
C THR A 117 7.14 4.27 -5.73
N GLU A 118 6.14 5.15 -5.91
CA GLU A 118 6.40 6.56 -6.19
C GLU A 118 6.87 7.35 -4.95
N HIS A 119 6.26 7.12 -3.78
CA HIS A 119 6.49 7.94 -2.59
C HIS A 119 7.65 7.47 -1.72
N TRP A 120 7.92 6.16 -1.73
CA TRP A 120 8.96 5.52 -0.93
C TRP A 120 10.13 5.03 -1.78
N GLY A 121 9.94 4.85 -3.10
CA GLY A 121 10.92 4.20 -3.98
C GLY A 121 10.93 2.67 -3.88
N THR A 122 10.01 2.10 -3.10
CA THR A 122 9.82 0.66 -2.85
C THR A 122 8.36 0.42 -2.45
N ASP A 123 7.84 -0.79 -2.62
CA ASP A 123 6.55 -1.22 -2.09
C ASP A 123 6.66 -2.04 -0.79
N GLU A 124 7.87 -2.24 -0.29
CA GLU A 124 8.13 -2.99 0.94
C GLU A 124 8.83 -2.13 2.01
N ASN A 125 8.53 -2.41 3.28
CA ASN A 125 9.25 -1.88 4.44
C ASN A 125 10.70 -2.40 4.47
N VAL A 126 11.58 -1.73 5.20
CA VAL A 126 12.97 -2.17 5.37
C VAL A 126 13.03 -3.15 6.54
N ILE A 127 13.19 -4.44 6.22
CA ILE A 127 13.20 -5.52 7.22
C ILE A 127 14.56 -6.20 7.40
N SER A 128 15.52 -5.91 6.53
CA SER A 128 16.90 -6.39 6.63
C SER A 128 17.82 -5.19 6.77
N PHE A 129 18.67 -5.22 7.80
CA PHE A 129 19.59 -4.14 8.11
C PHE A 129 20.85 -4.69 8.80
N GLU A 130 21.94 -3.96 8.69
CA GLU A 130 23.16 -4.18 9.46
C GLU A 130 23.51 -2.92 10.27
N GLU A 131 23.69 -3.07 11.58
CA GLU A 131 24.16 -1.97 12.42
C GLU A 131 25.61 -1.66 12.06
N CYS A 132 25.84 -0.46 11.51
CA CYS A 132 27.18 -0.02 11.12
C CYS A 132 27.94 0.61 12.31
N ASN A 133 27.22 1.31 13.19
CA ASN A 133 27.68 1.89 14.45
C ASN A 133 26.46 2.40 15.25
N GLU A 134 26.71 2.96 16.45
CA GLU A 134 25.65 3.42 17.37
C GLU A 134 24.61 4.39 16.75
N ASN A 135 24.93 5.06 15.63
CA ASN A 135 24.07 6.06 14.98
C ASN A 135 23.75 5.78 13.51
N SER A 136 24.10 4.59 12.99
CA SER A 136 23.98 4.28 11.55
C SER A 136 23.51 2.86 11.28
N ILE A 137 22.56 2.71 10.35
CA ILE A 137 22.09 1.43 9.81
C ILE A 137 22.26 1.40 8.29
N ALA A 138 22.57 0.23 7.73
CA ALA A 138 22.75 -0.01 6.28
C ALA A 138 21.91 -1.17 5.75
#